data_AF-A0A9P6XUU2-F1
#
_entry.id   AF-A0A9P6XUU2-F1
#
_cell.length_a   1.000
_cell.length_b   1.000
_cell.length_c   1.000
_cell.angle_alpha   90.00
_cell.angle_beta   90.00
_cell.angle_gamma   90.00
#
_symmetry.space_group_name_H-M   'P 1'
#
loop_
_entity.id
_entity.type
_entity.pdbx_description
1 polymer ?
#
loop_
_entity_poly.entity_id
_entity_poly.type
_entity_poly.pdbx_seq_one_letter_code
_entity_poly.pdbx_strand_id
1 'polypeptide(L)'
;MVGCYLSGLPVDAIKVLAGFTTRKGDYFINRGSIEPSEELRKMVFPWIEHWREKFYRKEVEDDIAGPNFLDLMDYLGAVFLQDSVVLKGKYPESFIWSHSIFNTDLYKDYEERLSAAIATSNEKFKMSQHLEVENRTMLADSFLQISNMLRQGDENTQIQQTSTILPPSSAPLSSIPTQNTANSRGLPSCKMSRSLISVTDVWREYSVGLAGKPSIKSMEEQYGADWRKVDNRTESRFFTRHLPLYKKIESLSNERGISCEEAAQFLESRRIFDKLSINQMCKLVADNQI
;
A
#
# COMPACT_ATOMS: atom_id res chain seq x y z
N MET A 1 -10.27 -1.82 -20.02
CA MET A 1 -9.40 -0.65 -19.92
C MET A 1 -9.19 -0.41 -18.43
N VAL A 2 -8.07 -0.85 -17.83
CA VAL A 2 -7.76 -0.54 -16.43
C VAL A 2 -6.25 -0.42 -16.30
N GLY A 3 -5.78 0.72 -15.78
CA GLY A 3 -4.48 0.77 -15.10
C GLY A 3 -3.50 1.89 -15.44
N CYS A 4 -3.93 3.12 -15.76
CA CYS A 4 -2.98 4.24 -15.92
C CYS A 4 -3.02 5.30 -14.82
N TYR A 5 -4.04 5.32 -13.94
CA TYR A 5 -4.24 6.44 -13.00
C TYR A 5 -4.08 6.10 -11.52
N LEU A 6 -3.90 4.84 -11.12
CA LEU A 6 -3.80 4.46 -9.70
C LEU A 6 -2.48 3.77 -9.30
N SER A 7 -1.56 3.50 -10.22
CA SER A 7 -0.27 2.88 -9.90
C SER A 7 0.82 3.86 -9.45
N GLY A 8 0.60 5.16 -9.63
CA GLY A 8 1.61 6.18 -9.32
C GLY A 8 1.51 6.78 -7.92
N LEU A 9 0.40 6.57 -7.19
CA LEU A 9 0.21 7.20 -5.90
C LEU A 9 0.66 6.27 -4.76
N PRO A 10 1.59 6.71 -3.89
CA PRO A 10 2.04 5.91 -2.77
C PRO A 10 0.89 5.70 -1.77
N VAL A 11 0.28 4.51 -1.80
CA VAL A 11 -0.86 4.12 -0.95
C VAL A 11 -0.56 4.35 0.53
N ASP A 12 0.66 4.08 0.98
CA ASP A 12 1.07 4.30 2.37
C ASP A 12 1.09 5.79 2.71
N ALA A 13 1.51 6.67 1.80
CA ALA A 13 1.45 8.11 2.02
C ALA A 13 0.01 8.62 2.02
N ILE A 14 -0.85 8.13 1.13
CA ILE A 14 -2.28 8.48 1.11
C ILE A 14 -2.94 8.06 2.43
N LYS A 15 -2.63 6.86 2.93
CA LYS A 15 -3.14 6.38 4.23
C LYS A 15 -2.73 7.30 5.37
N VAL A 16 -1.45 7.67 5.44
CA VAL A 16 -0.93 8.58 6.47
C VAL A 16 -1.61 9.96 6.37
N LEU A 17 -1.77 10.49 5.15
CA LEU A 17 -2.47 11.76 4.92
C LEU A 17 -3.95 11.70 5.32
N ALA A 18 -4.59 10.54 5.16
CA ALA A 18 -5.95 10.28 5.59
C ALA A 18 -6.08 9.94 7.10
N GLY A 19 -4.98 10.02 7.86
CA GLY A 19 -4.96 9.78 9.31
C GLY A 19 -4.85 8.30 9.71
N PHE A 20 -4.59 7.40 8.77
CA PHE A 20 -4.40 5.96 9.03
C PHE A 20 -2.93 5.59 9.16
N THR A 21 -2.64 4.47 9.81
CA THR A 21 -1.27 3.94 9.88
C THR A 21 -0.89 3.23 8.56
N THR A 22 0.41 3.01 8.37
CA THR A 22 0.94 2.24 7.23
C THR A 22 0.84 0.72 7.44
N ARG A 23 0.33 0.26 8.59
CA ARG A 23 0.19 -1.19 8.86
C ARG A 23 -0.85 -1.79 7.92
N LYS A 24 -0.54 -2.98 7.38
CA LYS A 24 -1.48 -3.70 6.52
C LYS A 24 -2.72 -4.09 7.34
N GLY A 25 -3.90 -3.75 6.84
CA GLY A 25 -5.18 -4.02 7.48
C GLY A 25 -5.63 -3.00 8.53
N ASP A 26 -4.85 -1.93 8.76
CA ASP A 26 -5.10 -0.96 9.84
C ASP A 26 -5.88 0.29 9.35
N TYR A 27 -6.68 0.13 8.29
CA TYR A 27 -7.59 1.17 7.81
C TYR A 27 -8.99 0.60 7.72
N PHE A 28 -9.91 1.22 8.44
CA PHE A 28 -11.31 0.84 8.46
C PHE A 28 -12.15 2.11 8.37
N ILE A 29 -13.00 2.17 7.35
CA ILE A 29 -13.91 3.30 7.13
C ILE A 29 -15.25 2.92 7.73
N ASN A 30 -15.50 3.34 8.97
CA ASN A 30 -16.68 2.92 9.73
C ASN A 30 -18.00 3.30 9.02
N ARG A 31 -18.08 4.51 8.47
CA ARG A 31 -19.25 4.97 7.69
C ARG A 31 -19.51 4.18 6.39
N GLY A 32 -18.51 3.45 5.90
CA GLY A 32 -18.61 2.62 4.71
C GLY A 32 -18.90 1.15 4.99
N SER A 33 -19.32 0.80 6.22
CA SER A 33 -19.59 -0.60 6.61
C SER A 33 -20.84 -1.19 5.96
N ILE A 34 -21.78 -0.34 5.51
CA ILE A 34 -23.01 -0.75 4.85
C ILE A 34 -23.18 0.07 3.58
N GLU A 35 -23.32 -0.63 2.45
CA GLU A 35 -23.59 -0.02 1.15
C GLU A 35 -25.06 0.44 1.06
N PRO A 36 -25.33 1.66 0.58
CA PRO A 36 -26.71 2.09 0.28
C PRO A 36 -27.34 1.22 -0.82
N SER A 37 -28.67 1.09 -0.82
CA SER A 37 -29.37 0.40 -1.91
C SER A 37 -29.23 1.17 -3.23
N GLU A 38 -29.29 0.45 -4.35
CA GLU A 38 -29.20 1.07 -5.67
C GLU A 38 -30.32 2.09 -5.92
N GLU A 39 -31.53 1.77 -5.46
CA GLU A 39 -32.69 2.67 -5.51
C GLU A 39 -32.41 3.99 -4.79
N LEU A 40 -31.84 3.92 -3.59
CA LEU A 40 -31.50 5.11 -2.81
C LEU A 40 -30.36 5.92 -3.44
N ARG A 41 -29.34 5.26 -4.01
CA ARG A 41 -28.26 5.95 -4.74
C ARG A 41 -28.79 6.72 -5.95
N LYS A 42 -29.69 6.11 -6.72
CA LYS A 42 -30.33 6.74 -7.89
C LYS A 42 -31.14 7.99 -7.52
N MET A 43 -31.61 8.11 -6.28
CA MET A 43 -32.31 9.31 -5.81
C MET A 43 -31.38 10.51 -5.56
N VAL A 44 -30.07 10.30 -5.38
CA VAL A 44 -29.10 11.38 -5.12
C VAL A 44 -28.85 12.18 -6.40
N PHE A 45 -28.56 11.49 -7.51
CA PHE A 45 -28.32 12.08 -8.81
C PHE A 45 -29.19 11.41 -9.89
N PRO A 46 -30.49 11.74 -9.97
CA PRO A 46 -31.44 11.05 -10.87
C PRO A 46 -31.09 11.15 -12.36
N TRP A 47 -30.33 12.16 -12.74
CA TRP A 47 -29.91 12.39 -14.12
C TRP A 47 -28.86 11.38 -14.60
N ILE A 48 -28.16 10.67 -13.71
CA ILE A 48 -27.09 9.74 -14.10
C ILE A 48 -27.61 8.66 -15.06
N GLU A 49 -28.74 8.02 -14.74
CA GLU A 49 -29.30 6.94 -15.56
C GLU A 49 -29.71 7.42 -16.95
N HIS A 50 -30.30 8.61 -17.04
CA HIS A 50 -30.64 9.25 -18.31
C HIS A 50 -29.41 9.43 -19.21
N TRP A 51 -28.29 9.88 -18.64
CA TRP A 51 -27.05 10.06 -19.41
C TRP A 51 -26.37 8.72 -19.72
N ARG A 52 -26.40 7.75 -18.82
CA ARG A 52 -25.91 6.38 -19.08
C ARG A 52 -26.62 5.77 -20.28
N GLU A 53 -27.95 5.91 -20.36
CA GLU A 53 -28.73 5.40 -21.48
C GLU A 53 -28.36 6.10 -22.80
N LYS A 54 -28.15 7.42 -22.79
CA LYS A 54 -27.70 8.16 -23.98
C LYS A 54 -26.34 7.71 -24.50
N PHE A 55 -25.38 7.48 -23.61
CA PHE A 55 -24.07 6.92 -23.99
C PHE A 55 -24.23 5.50 -24.54
N TYR A 56 -25.05 4.65 -23.92
CA TYR A 56 -25.32 3.30 -24.39
C TYR A 56 -25.95 3.27 -25.79
N ARG A 57 -26.91 4.15 -26.06
CA ARG A 57 -27.60 4.31 -27.36
C ARG A 57 -26.75 5.02 -28.42
N LYS A 58 -25.58 5.56 -28.07
CA LYS A 58 -24.72 6.37 -28.94
C LYS A 58 -25.42 7.60 -29.51
N GLU A 59 -26.28 8.22 -28.70
CA GLU A 59 -26.98 9.47 -29.02
C GLU A 59 -26.13 10.72 -28.70
N VAL A 60 -24.95 10.51 -28.12
CA VAL A 60 -23.96 11.51 -27.76
C VAL A 60 -22.61 11.12 -28.37
N GLU A 61 -21.67 12.06 -28.39
CA GLU A 61 -20.31 11.82 -28.86
C GLU A 61 -19.65 10.66 -28.09
N ASP A 62 -18.89 9.83 -28.81
CA ASP A 62 -18.19 8.68 -28.23
C ASP A 62 -17.00 9.18 -27.41
N ASP A 63 -17.25 9.34 -26.10
CA ASP A 63 -16.29 9.85 -25.14
C ASP A 63 -16.05 8.81 -24.03
N ILE A 64 -14.78 8.63 -23.68
CA ILE A 64 -14.37 7.76 -22.58
C ILE A 64 -14.57 8.48 -21.24
N ALA A 65 -14.42 9.80 -21.17
CA ALA A 65 -14.53 10.56 -19.93
C ALA A 65 -15.97 10.65 -19.42
N GLY A 66 -16.95 10.83 -20.30
CA GLY A 66 -18.38 10.90 -19.96
C GLY A 66 -18.88 9.74 -19.08
N PRO A 67 -18.84 8.48 -19.55
CA PRO A 67 -19.25 7.32 -18.74
C PRO A 67 -18.46 7.19 -17.43
N ASN A 68 -17.14 7.42 -17.44
CA ASN A 68 -16.32 7.37 -16.23
C ASN A 68 -16.68 8.47 -15.22
N PHE A 69 -17.08 9.66 -15.69
CA PHE A 69 -17.58 10.73 -14.85
C PHE A 69 -18.92 10.35 -14.20
N LEU A 70 -19.81 9.68 -14.94
CA LEU A 70 -21.05 9.15 -14.37
C LEU A 70 -20.79 8.09 -13.29
N ASP A 71 -19.81 7.20 -13.51
CA ASP A 71 -19.36 6.23 -12.50
C ASP A 71 -18.80 6.91 -11.25
N LEU A 72 -17.99 7.98 -11.42
CA LEU A 72 -17.50 8.78 -10.31
C LEU A 72 -18.65 9.43 -9.53
N MET A 73 -19.64 10.00 -10.22
CA MET A 73 -20.76 10.68 -9.58
C MET A 73 -21.67 9.71 -8.84
N ASP A 74 -21.90 8.51 -9.35
CA ASP A 74 -22.63 7.45 -8.64
C ASP A 74 -21.87 7.02 -7.36
N TYR A 75 -20.55 6.83 -7.47
CA TYR A 75 -19.70 6.54 -6.31
C TYR A 75 -19.74 7.65 -5.26
N LEU A 76 -19.64 8.92 -5.67
CA LEU A 76 -19.77 10.06 -4.76
C LEU A 76 -21.17 10.16 -4.15
N GLY A 77 -22.21 9.74 -4.86
CA GLY A 77 -23.57 9.62 -4.33
C GLY A 77 -23.65 8.60 -3.19
N ALA A 78 -22.97 7.46 -3.32
CA ALA A 78 -22.86 6.48 -2.24
C ALA A 78 -22.12 7.05 -1.02
N VAL A 79 -20.98 7.70 -1.24
CA VAL A 79 -20.20 8.36 -0.16
C VAL A 79 -21.03 9.45 0.52
N PHE A 80 -21.77 10.25 -0.24
CA PHE A 80 -22.66 11.27 0.30
C PHE A 80 -23.73 10.67 1.23
N LEU A 81 -24.36 9.55 0.84
CA LEU A 81 -25.34 8.86 1.68
C LEU A 81 -24.69 8.29 2.96
N GLN A 82 -23.52 7.66 2.85
CA GLN A 82 -22.76 7.17 4.00
C GLN A 82 -22.42 8.30 4.99
N ASP A 83 -21.92 9.42 4.47
CA ASP A 83 -21.52 10.58 5.28
C ASP A 83 -22.73 11.30 5.87
N SER A 84 -23.86 11.32 5.15
CA SER A 84 -25.08 11.98 5.61
C SER A 84 -25.61 11.43 6.93
N VAL A 85 -25.51 10.12 7.18
CA VAL A 85 -25.91 9.50 8.45
C VAL A 85 -25.08 10.05 9.62
N VAL A 86 -23.76 10.16 9.43
CA VAL A 86 -22.86 10.71 10.45
C VAL A 86 -23.07 12.22 10.63
N LEU A 87 -23.22 12.95 9.53
CA LEU A 87 -23.36 14.41 9.52
C LEU A 87 -24.71 14.86 10.07
N LYS A 88 -25.79 14.11 9.82
CA LYS A 88 -27.12 14.41 10.35
C LYS A 88 -27.16 14.29 11.87
N GLY A 89 -26.46 13.30 12.43
CA GLY A 89 -26.28 13.19 13.88
C GLY A 89 -25.44 14.33 14.48
N LYS A 90 -24.43 14.83 13.75
CA LYS A 90 -23.53 15.89 14.24
C LYS A 90 -24.10 17.31 14.05
N TYR A 91 -24.89 17.53 13.01
CA TYR A 91 -25.42 18.83 12.60
C TYR A 91 -26.91 18.72 12.25
N PRO A 92 -27.79 18.41 13.23
CA PRO A 92 -29.21 18.15 12.97
C PRO A 92 -29.96 19.38 12.41
N GLU A 93 -29.47 20.59 12.68
CA GLU A 93 -30.07 21.85 12.23
C GLU A 93 -29.72 22.23 10.78
N SER A 94 -28.97 21.39 10.06
CA SER A 94 -28.58 21.71 8.68
C SER A 94 -29.77 21.66 7.73
N PHE A 95 -29.91 22.69 6.89
CA PHE A 95 -31.00 22.79 5.91
C PHE A 95 -31.03 21.64 4.89
N ILE A 96 -29.90 20.97 4.68
CA ILE A 96 -29.79 19.86 3.72
C ILE A 96 -30.73 18.69 4.08
N TRP A 97 -31.01 18.48 5.37
CA TRP A 97 -31.90 17.41 5.84
C TRP A 97 -33.37 17.64 5.53
N SER A 98 -33.75 18.86 5.15
CA SER A 98 -35.10 19.18 4.66
C SER A 98 -35.37 18.59 3.28
N HIS A 99 -34.34 18.10 2.57
CA HIS A 99 -34.51 17.48 1.26
C HIS A 99 -35.32 16.17 1.36
N SER A 100 -36.17 15.91 0.37
CA SER A 100 -37.14 14.79 0.38
C SER A 100 -36.48 13.42 0.54
N ILE A 101 -35.28 13.23 -0.02
CA ILE A 101 -34.52 11.97 0.08
C ILE A 101 -34.37 11.49 1.53
N PHE A 102 -34.11 12.41 2.47
CA PHE A 102 -33.86 12.10 3.88
C PHE A 102 -35.14 11.76 4.67
N ASN A 103 -36.30 12.01 4.07
CA ASN A 103 -37.60 11.72 4.66
C ASN A 103 -38.22 10.42 4.16
N THR A 104 -37.60 9.77 3.16
CA THR A 104 -38.04 8.50 2.59
C THR A 104 -37.80 7.34 3.55
N ASP A 105 -38.62 6.30 3.45
CA ASP A 105 -38.46 5.09 4.27
C ASP A 105 -37.16 4.35 3.92
N LEU A 106 -36.74 4.38 2.66
CA LEU A 106 -35.46 3.81 2.20
C LEU A 106 -34.28 4.44 2.93
N TYR A 107 -34.26 5.78 3.04
CA TYR A 107 -33.18 6.47 3.75
C TYR A 107 -33.23 6.19 5.26
N LYS A 108 -34.42 6.23 5.88
CA LYS A 108 -34.57 6.00 7.32
C LYS A 108 -34.12 4.59 7.74
N ASP A 109 -34.51 3.57 6.98
CA ASP A 109 -34.04 2.19 7.19
C ASP A 109 -32.51 2.09 7.02
N TYR A 110 -31.96 2.74 5.99
CA TYR A 110 -30.50 2.79 5.81
C TYR A 110 -29.78 3.50 6.96
N GLU A 111 -30.31 4.65 7.40
CA GLU A 111 -29.80 5.45 8.52
C GLU A 111 -29.75 4.64 9.81
N GLU A 112 -30.82 3.91 10.13
CA GLU A 112 -30.90 3.04 11.31
C GLU A 112 -29.85 1.93 11.26
N ARG A 113 -29.79 1.18 10.15
CA ARG A 113 -28.84 0.08 9.96
C ARG A 113 -27.39 0.55 10.05
N LEU A 114 -27.05 1.65 9.37
CA LEU A 114 -25.69 2.17 9.37
C LEU A 114 -25.31 2.74 10.75
N SER A 115 -26.20 3.47 11.41
CA SER A 115 -25.95 3.99 12.76
C SER A 115 -25.65 2.86 13.77
N ALA A 116 -26.42 1.77 13.71
CA ALA A 116 -26.20 0.58 14.55
C ALA A 116 -24.84 -0.10 14.26
N ALA A 117 -24.47 -0.23 12.98
CA ALA A 117 -23.18 -0.79 12.58
C ALA A 117 -22.00 0.09 13.02
N ILE A 118 -22.13 1.41 12.93
CA ILE A 118 -21.13 2.38 13.38
C ILE A 118 -20.91 2.28 14.88
N ALA A 119 -21.99 2.25 15.66
CA ALA A 119 -21.93 2.11 17.11
C ALA A 119 -21.24 0.80 17.51
N THR A 120 -21.62 -0.32 16.89
CA THR A 120 -21.01 -1.64 17.14
C THR A 120 -19.52 -1.66 16.84
N SER A 121 -19.10 -1.05 15.73
CA SER A 121 -17.70 -1.03 15.31
C SER A 121 -16.84 -0.15 16.22
N ASN A 122 -17.37 0.98 16.69
CA ASN A 122 -16.69 1.84 17.64
C ASN A 122 -16.45 1.14 18.98
N GLU A 123 -17.42 0.38 19.48
CA GLU A 123 -17.25 -0.39 20.72
C GLU A 123 -16.19 -1.49 20.58
N LYS A 124 -16.20 -2.21 19.44
CA LYS A 124 -15.15 -3.19 19.13
C LYS A 124 -13.75 -2.55 19.07
N PHE A 125 -13.64 -1.38 18.45
CA PHE A 125 -12.36 -0.68 18.33
C PHE A 125 -11.83 -0.20 19.69
N LYS A 126 -12.69 0.38 20.54
CA LYS A 126 -12.32 0.78 21.91
C LYS A 126 -11.86 -0.42 22.74
N MET A 127 -12.57 -1.55 22.64
CA MET A 127 -12.22 -2.78 23.36
C MET A 127 -10.84 -3.30 22.94
N SER A 128 -10.56 -3.36 21.64
CA SER A 128 -9.26 -3.79 21.11
C SER A 128 -8.12 -2.87 21.56
N GLN A 129 -8.33 -1.55 21.55
CA GLN A 129 -7.33 -0.60 22.02
C GLN A 129 -7.05 -0.75 23.52
N HIS A 130 -8.08 -0.99 24.33
CA HIS A 130 -7.93 -1.24 25.77
C HIS A 130 -7.13 -2.52 26.04
N LEU A 131 -7.47 -3.62 25.35
CA LEU A 131 -6.75 -4.91 25.41
C LEU A 131 -5.26 -4.76 25.03
N GLU A 132 -4.94 -3.97 24.01
CA GLU A 132 -3.53 -3.73 23.62
C GLU A 132 -2.75 -2.96 24.69
N VAL A 133 -3.36 -1.94 25.31
CA VAL A 133 -2.73 -1.16 26.39
C VAL A 133 -2.51 -2.02 27.63
N GLU A 134 -3.51 -2.83 28.01
CA GLU A 134 -3.42 -3.75 29.14
C GLU A 134 -2.33 -4.80 28.91
N ASN A 135 -2.29 -5.44 27.75
CA ASN A 135 -1.25 -6.40 27.40
C ASN A 135 0.16 -5.79 27.42
N ARG A 136 0.33 -4.55 26.92
CA ARG A 136 1.64 -3.86 26.98
C ARG A 136 2.06 -3.55 28.41
N THR A 137 1.11 -3.18 29.27
CA THR A 137 1.37 -2.89 30.69
C THR A 137 1.77 -4.17 31.43
N MET A 138 1.00 -5.26 31.26
CA MET A 138 1.31 -6.56 31.84
C MET A 138 2.67 -7.10 31.41
N LEU A 139 3.04 -6.95 30.13
CA LEU A 139 4.36 -7.34 29.65
C LEU A 139 5.47 -6.49 30.28
N ALA A 140 5.29 -5.17 30.38
CA ALA A 140 6.28 -4.28 31.01
C ALA A 140 6.49 -4.63 32.49
N ASP A 141 5.41 -4.90 33.23
CA ASP A 141 5.47 -5.32 34.63
C ASP A 141 6.16 -6.67 34.79
N SER A 142 5.87 -7.64 33.90
CA SER A 142 6.53 -8.94 33.88
C SER A 142 8.04 -8.81 33.63
N PHE A 143 8.45 -7.95 32.70
CA PHE A 143 9.86 -7.66 32.44
C PHE A 143 10.55 -7.01 33.65
N LEU A 144 9.87 -6.09 34.34
CA LEU A 144 10.39 -5.45 35.54
C LEU A 144 10.52 -6.44 36.71
N GLN A 145 9.59 -7.38 36.83
CA GLN A 145 9.64 -8.43 37.83
C GLN A 145 10.83 -9.38 37.59
N ILE A 146 11.06 -9.79 36.34
CA ILE A 146 12.19 -10.63 35.96
C ILE A 146 13.51 -9.89 36.19
N SER A 147 13.61 -8.60 35.83
CA SER A 147 14.83 -7.82 36.03
C SER A 147 15.16 -7.65 37.53
N ASN A 148 14.15 -7.43 38.37
CA ASN A 148 14.32 -7.39 39.83
C ASN A 148 14.76 -8.75 40.40
N MET A 149 14.22 -9.87 39.90
CA MET A 149 14.67 -11.22 40.28
C MET A 149 16.14 -11.48 39.91
N LEU A 150 16.56 -11.09 38.70
CA LEU A 150 17.95 -11.24 38.27
C LEU A 150 18.89 -10.38 39.12
N ARG A 151 18.47 -9.18 39.51
CA ARG A 151 19.24 -8.29 40.38
C ARG A 151 19.41 -8.79 41.82
N GLN A 152 18.47 -9.60 42.31
CA GLN A 152 18.55 -10.22 43.64
C GLN A 152 19.37 -11.53 43.63
N GLY A 153 19.68 -12.07 42.46
CA GLY A 153 20.53 -13.27 42.30
C GLY A 153 22.03 -13.00 42.50
N ASP A 154 22.48 -11.74 42.45
CA ASP A 154 23.90 -11.36 42.53
C ASP A 154 24.38 -11.06 43.97
N GLU A 155 23.53 -11.09 45.00
CA GLU A 155 23.94 -10.82 46.40
C GLU A 155 24.49 -12.03 47.17
N ASN A 156 24.69 -13.19 46.52
CA ASN A 156 25.20 -14.40 47.18
C ASN A 156 26.35 -15.07 46.41
N THR A 157 27.41 -14.36 46.02
CA THR A 157 28.72 -14.98 45.75
C THR A 157 29.89 -14.03 46.03
N GLN A 158 30.66 -14.32 47.07
CA GLN A 158 31.94 -13.65 47.35
C GLN A 158 33.15 -14.39 46.72
N ILE A 159 33.93 -13.63 45.94
CA ILE A 159 35.42 -13.53 45.84
C ILE A 159 36.24 -14.70 45.24
N GLN A 160 36.97 -14.41 44.13
CA GLN A 160 38.45 -14.36 44.12
C GLN A 160 39.08 -13.61 42.91
N GLN A 161 40.27 -13.07 43.19
CA GLN A 161 41.05 -11.99 42.53
C GLN A 161 41.75 -12.35 41.20
N THR A 162 42.08 -11.35 40.36
CA THR A 162 43.47 -10.85 40.08
C THR A 162 43.57 -9.93 38.82
N SER A 163 44.22 -8.75 38.99
CA SER A 163 45.29 -8.11 38.17
C SER A 163 45.20 -8.07 36.61
N THR A 164 45.56 -7.05 35.79
CA THR A 164 46.17 -5.70 35.82
C THR A 164 46.14 -5.19 34.33
N ILE A 165 45.94 -3.90 33.99
CA ILE A 165 46.86 -2.94 33.30
C ILE A 165 46.06 -2.10 32.23
N LEU A 166 46.19 -0.77 32.29
CA LEU A 166 46.01 0.25 31.21
C LEU A 166 47.42 0.75 30.79
N PRO A 167 47.73 1.49 29.68
CA PRO A 167 46.95 2.58 29.02
C PRO A 167 47.28 2.74 27.48
N PRO A 168 47.41 3.94 26.84
CA PRO A 168 46.41 4.91 26.33
C PRO A 168 46.59 5.35 24.84
N SER A 169 45.84 6.41 24.41
CA SER A 169 46.06 7.32 23.24
C SER A 169 45.41 6.85 21.92
N SER A 170 44.77 7.67 21.05
CA SER A 170 44.87 9.10 20.71
C SER A 170 43.64 9.54 19.88
N ALA A 171 43.25 10.82 19.97
CA ALA A 171 42.25 11.51 19.13
C ALA A 171 42.68 11.58 17.62
N PRO A 172 41.85 11.99 16.61
CA PRO A 172 40.97 13.17 16.62
C PRO A 172 39.58 13.04 15.93
N LEU A 173 38.77 14.07 16.17
CA LEU A 173 37.52 14.38 15.46
C LEU A 173 37.74 14.56 13.95
N SER A 174 36.87 13.95 13.13
CA SER A 174 36.11 14.60 12.05
C SER A 174 35.45 13.56 11.14
N SER A 175 34.13 13.62 11.02
CA SER A 175 33.34 13.61 9.77
C SER A 175 31.95 13.00 9.98
N ILE A 176 30.98 13.72 9.40
CA ILE A 176 29.54 13.52 9.44
C ILE A 176 29.15 12.12 8.91
N PRO A 177 28.28 11.34 9.58
CA PRO A 177 27.75 10.12 8.98
C PRO A 177 26.48 10.44 8.18
N THR A 178 26.61 10.35 6.85
CA THR A 178 25.53 10.10 5.90
C THR A 178 24.82 8.81 6.34
N GLN A 179 23.50 8.85 6.52
CA GLN A 179 22.71 7.71 6.97
C GLN A 179 22.75 6.58 5.93
N ASN A 180 23.58 5.58 6.19
CA ASN A 180 23.59 4.31 5.47
C ASN A 180 23.08 3.24 6.45
N THR A 181 21.80 2.88 6.35
CA THR A 181 21.22 1.76 7.12
C THR A 181 21.73 0.44 6.56
N ALA A 182 22.94 0.05 6.97
CA ALA A 182 23.51 -1.27 6.71
C ALA A 182 23.00 -2.28 7.74
N ASN A 183 22.58 -3.47 7.29
CA ASN A 183 22.33 -4.60 8.19
C ASN A 183 23.66 -5.10 8.78
N SER A 184 23.59 -5.94 9.82
CA SER A 184 24.71 -6.51 10.61
C SER A 184 25.79 -7.28 9.81
N ARG A 185 25.67 -7.40 8.48
CA ARG A 185 26.67 -7.98 7.56
C ARG A 185 27.28 -6.98 6.57
N GLY A 186 26.98 -5.68 6.70
CA GLY A 186 27.46 -4.64 5.78
C GLY A 186 26.74 -4.57 4.42
N LEU A 187 25.69 -5.39 4.21
CA LEU A 187 24.91 -5.35 2.97
C LEU A 187 23.78 -4.29 3.05
N PRO A 188 23.53 -3.56 1.95
CA PRO A 188 22.37 -2.69 1.85
C PRO A 188 21.07 -3.51 1.93
N SER A 189 20.13 -3.12 2.79
CA SER A 189 18.79 -3.74 2.87
C SER A 189 17.94 -3.33 1.65
N CYS A 190 18.33 -3.77 0.45
CA CYS A 190 17.61 -3.48 -0.79
C CYS A 190 16.52 -4.54 -1.04
N LYS A 191 15.26 -4.11 -1.11
CA LYS A 191 14.10 -4.98 -1.41
C LYS A 191 13.46 -4.54 -2.72
N MET A 192 13.17 -5.51 -3.60
CA MET A 192 12.46 -5.25 -4.85
C MET A 192 11.02 -4.82 -4.57
N SER A 193 10.52 -3.88 -5.35
CA SER A 193 9.20 -3.29 -5.20
C SER A 193 8.12 -4.32 -5.53
N ARG A 194 7.09 -4.37 -4.69
CA ARG A 194 5.97 -5.33 -4.82
C ARG A 194 4.74 -4.72 -5.50
N SER A 195 4.78 -3.41 -5.73
CA SER A 195 3.68 -2.59 -6.23
C SER A 195 3.80 -2.22 -7.72
N LEU A 196 4.87 -2.64 -8.41
CA LEU A 196 5.07 -2.30 -9.81
C LEU A 196 4.12 -3.11 -10.69
N ILE A 197 3.37 -2.41 -11.55
CA ILE A 197 2.37 -3.02 -12.44
C ILE A 197 2.67 -2.85 -13.93
N SER A 198 3.66 -2.03 -14.29
CA SER A 198 4.06 -1.77 -15.68
C SER A 198 5.43 -2.38 -15.97
N VAL A 199 5.66 -2.80 -17.22
CA VAL A 199 6.96 -3.30 -17.68
C VAL A 199 8.03 -2.21 -17.62
N THR A 200 7.66 -0.97 -17.92
CA THR A 200 8.57 0.19 -17.89
C THR A 200 9.07 0.50 -16.48
N ASP A 201 8.19 0.47 -15.47
CA ASP A 201 8.62 0.68 -14.07
C ASP A 201 9.47 -0.47 -13.55
N VAL A 202 9.13 -1.71 -13.93
CA VAL A 202 9.94 -2.90 -13.61
C VAL A 202 11.33 -2.81 -14.24
N TRP A 203 11.44 -2.30 -15.46
CA TRP A 203 12.72 -2.05 -16.12
C TRP A 203 13.51 -0.91 -15.46
N ARG A 204 12.85 0.18 -15.07
CA ARG A 204 13.49 1.30 -14.37
C ARG A 204 14.05 0.90 -13.01
N GLU A 205 13.31 0.08 -12.23
CA GLU A 205 13.82 -0.49 -10.99
C GLU A 205 15.07 -1.34 -11.23
N TYR A 206 15.08 -2.11 -12.32
CA TYR A 206 16.19 -2.96 -12.67
C TYR A 206 17.43 -2.18 -13.11
N SER A 207 17.28 -1.21 -14.00
CA SER A 207 18.39 -0.50 -14.66
C SER A 207 18.91 0.70 -13.87
N VAL A 208 18.02 1.53 -13.33
CA VAL A 208 18.36 2.81 -12.67
C VAL A 208 18.20 2.74 -11.16
N GLY A 209 17.17 2.02 -10.69
CA GLY A 209 16.74 2.03 -9.28
C GLY A 209 15.57 2.97 -9.03
N LEU A 210 14.95 2.85 -7.86
CA LEU A 210 13.76 3.62 -7.47
C LEU A 210 13.90 4.20 -6.06
N ALA A 211 13.37 5.40 -5.85
CA ALA A 211 13.28 6.07 -4.54
C ALA A 211 14.61 6.16 -3.78
N GLY A 212 15.70 6.50 -4.50
CA GLY A 212 17.04 6.64 -3.91
C GLY A 212 17.75 5.32 -3.59
N LYS A 213 17.14 4.16 -3.94
CA LYS A 213 17.78 2.84 -3.83
C LYS A 213 18.63 2.55 -5.07
N PRO A 214 19.74 1.79 -4.93
CA PRO A 214 20.52 1.35 -6.07
C PRO A 214 19.70 0.45 -7.01
N SER A 215 20.08 0.39 -8.28
CA SER A 215 19.43 -0.47 -9.27
C SER A 215 19.61 -1.94 -8.94
N ILE A 216 18.62 -2.78 -9.31
CA ILE A 216 18.74 -4.23 -9.09
C ILE A 216 19.92 -4.81 -9.89
N LYS A 217 20.17 -4.27 -11.09
CA LYS A 217 21.31 -4.66 -11.93
C LYS A 217 22.64 -4.41 -11.21
N SER A 218 22.83 -3.23 -10.64
CA SER A 218 24.03 -2.89 -9.86
C SER A 218 24.16 -3.77 -8.61
N MET A 219 23.04 -4.11 -7.96
CA MET A 219 23.04 -5.01 -6.81
C MET A 219 23.46 -6.44 -7.18
N GLU A 220 22.97 -6.97 -8.31
CA GLU A 220 23.37 -8.30 -8.80
C GLU A 220 24.83 -8.32 -9.27
N GLU A 221 25.32 -7.23 -9.87
CA GLU A 221 26.73 -7.10 -10.28
C GLU A 221 27.68 -6.99 -9.08
N GLN A 222 27.32 -6.19 -8.06
CA GLN A 222 28.20 -5.91 -6.93
C GLN A 222 28.17 -6.99 -5.85
N TYR A 223 27.01 -7.62 -5.61
CA TYR A 223 26.80 -8.56 -4.51
C TYR A 223 26.33 -9.95 -4.96
N GLY A 224 26.20 -10.19 -6.27
CA GLY A 224 25.75 -11.48 -6.80
C GLY A 224 24.40 -11.90 -6.23
N ALA A 225 24.24 -13.20 -5.94
CA ALA A 225 22.99 -13.70 -5.36
C ALA A 225 22.83 -13.38 -3.86
N ASP A 226 23.82 -12.77 -3.19
CA ASP A 226 23.82 -12.66 -1.73
C ASP A 226 22.90 -11.56 -1.21
N TRP A 227 22.71 -10.46 -1.96
CA TRP A 227 21.76 -9.40 -1.60
C TRP A 227 20.31 -9.90 -1.51
N ARG A 228 19.99 -10.98 -2.24
CA ARG A 228 18.65 -11.59 -2.30
C ARG A 228 18.48 -12.85 -1.43
N LYS A 229 19.47 -13.14 -0.57
CA LYS A 229 19.46 -14.24 0.42
C LYS A 229 19.40 -13.77 1.89
N VAL A 230 19.48 -12.47 2.15
CA VAL A 230 19.74 -11.91 3.50
C VAL A 230 18.62 -12.23 4.51
N ASP A 231 17.35 -12.00 4.15
CA ASP A 231 16.24 -12.08 5.11
C ASP A 231 15.24 -13.21 4.83
N ASN A 232 15.09 -13.66 3.58
CA ASN A 232 14.21 -14.78 3.16
C ASN A 232 14.37 -15.13 1.67
N ARG A 233 13.69 -16.20 1.22
CA ARG A 233 13.62 -16.60 -0.22
C ARG A 233 12.70 -15.70 -1.07
N THR A 234 12.13 -14.63 -0.54
CA THR A 234 11.12 -13.81 -1.26
C THR A 234 11.76 -12.99 -2.37
N GLU A 235 12.86 -12.29 -2.10
CA GLU A 235 13.59 -11.51 -3.12
C GLU A 235 14.12 -12.43 -4.23
N SER A 236 14.65 -13.59 -3.84
CA SER A 236 15.09 -14.62 -4.78
C SER A 236 13.96 -15.05 -5.73
N ARG A 237 12.75 -15.33 -5.22
CA ARG A 237 11.60 -15.71 -6.05
C ARG A 237 11.15 -14.60 -7.00
N PHE A 238 11.14 -13.35 -6.52
CA PHE A 238 10.74 -12.21 -7.35
C PHE A 238 11.76 -11.94 -8.46
N PHE A 239 13.05 -11.93 -8.14
CA PHE A 239 14.10 -11.76 -9.13
C PHE A 239 14.03 -12.84 -10.21
N THR A 240 13.94 -14.11 -9.82
CA THR A 240 13.83 -15.22 -10.79
C THR A 240 12.61 -15.08 -11.69
N ARG A 241 11.48 -14.58 -11.17
CA ARG A 241 10.28 -14.37 -11.97
C ARG A 241 10.41 -13.21 -12.96
N HIS A 242 11.09 -12.13 -12.59
CA HIS A 242 11.24 -10.94 -13.45
C HIS A 242 12.43 -11.05 -14.41
N LEU A 243 13.39 -11.93 -14.13
CA LEU A 243 14.58 -12.14 -14.95
C LEU A 243 14.30 -12.40 -16.44
N PRO A 244 13.30 -13.23 -16.83
CA PRO A 244 12.95 -13.40 -18.25
C PRO A 244 12.56 -12.09 -18.92
N LEU A 245 11.82 -11.23 -18.22
CA LEU A 245 11.39 -9.93 -18.73
C LEU A 245 12.60 -9.01 -18.96
N TYR A 246 13.55 -8.94 -18.02
CA TYR A 246 14.77 -8.13 -18.18
C TYR A 246 15.58 -8.57 -19.40
N LYS A 247 15.82 -9.88 -19.53
CA LYS A 247 16.56 -10.45 -20.66
C LYS A 247 15.86 -10.19 -21.99
N LYS A 248 14.52 -10.29 -22.03
CA LYS A 248 13.75 -10.04 -23.24
C LYS A 248 13.84 -8.58 -23.67
N ILE A 249 13.82 -7.63 -22.74
CA ILE A 249 14.00 -6.20 -23.05
C ILE A 249 15.39 -5.96 -23.67
N GLU A 250 16.44 -6.51 -23.07
CA GLU A 250 17.81 -6.39 -23.59
C GLU A 250 17.94 -7.06 -24.97
N SER A 251 17.36 -8.25 -25.17
CA SER A 251 17.35 -8.94 -26.48
C SER A 251 16.62 -8.13 -27.54
N LEU A 252 15.41 -7.64 -27.22
CA LEU A 252 14.58 -6.87 -28.15
C LEU A 252 15.22 -5.54 -28.55
N SER A 253 15.90 -4.88 -27.59
CA SER A 253 16.69 -3.68 -27.81
C SER A 253 17.80 -3.95 -28.83
N ASN A 254 18.55 -5.04 -28.65
CA ASN A 254 19.62 -5.43 -29.56
C ASN A 254 19.10 -5.86 -30.95
N GLU A 255 18.03 -6.66 -31.00
CA GLU A 255 17.44 -7.18 -32.24
C GLU A 255 16.86 -6.07 -33.13
N ARG A 256 16.24 -5.05 -32.52
CA ARG A 256 15.58 -3.96 -33.25
C ARG A 256 16.43 -2.69 -33.36
N GLY A 257 17.58 -2.64 -32.70
CA GLY A 257 18.43 -1.45 -32.64
C GLY A 257 17.74 -0.25 -31.96
N ILE A 258 16.81 -0.51 -31.04
CA ILE A 258 16.10 0.51 -30.26
C ILE A 258 16.65 0.56 -28.84
N SER A 259 16.39 1.64 -28.11
CA SER A 259 16.77 1.72 -26.71
C SER A 259 16.03 0.69 -25.84
N CYS A 260 16.62 0.31 -24.70
CA CYS A 260 15.95 -0.59 -23.75
C CYS A 260 14.63 0.00 -23.21
N GLU A 261 14.53 1.33 -23.12
CA GLU A 261 13.30 2.00 -22.69
C GLU A 261 12.20 1.85 -23.76
N GLU A 262 12.53 2.01 -25.05
CA GLU A 262 11.59 1.78 -26.15
C GLU A 262 11.19 0.30 -26.23
N ALA A 263 12.13 -0.63 -26.01
CA ALA A 263 11.83 -2.05 -25.93
C ALA A 263 10.88 -2.38 -24.75
N ALA A 264 11.06 -1.75 -23.59
CA ALA A 264 10.16 -1.89 -22.45
C ALA A 264 8.75 -1.32 -22.73
N GLN A 265 8.67 -0.16 -23.40
CA GLN A 265 7.39 0.43 -23.84
C GLN A 265 6.66 -0.45 -24.85
N PHE A 266 7.37 -1.10 -25.77
CA PHE A 266 6.79 -2.05 -26.72
C PHE A 266 6.16 -3.24 -25.98
N LEU A 267 6.87 -3.85 -25.04
CA LEU A 267 6.36 -4.95 -24.23
C LEU A 267 5.19 -4.52 -23.31
N GLU A 268 5.22 -3.29 -22.79
CA GLU A 268 4.10 -2.73 -22.02
C GLU A 268 2.84 -2.55 -22.88
N SER A 269 3.01 -2.03 -24.10
CA SER A 269 1.90 -1.87 -25.04
C SER A 269 1.23 -3.21 -25.35
N ARG A 270 2.04 -4.26 -25.53
CA ARG A 270 1.55 -5.63 -25.72
C ARG A 270 0.82 -6.16 -24.47
N ARG A 271 1.41 -5.98 -23.28
CA ARG A 271 0.79 -6.36 -22.01
C ARG A 271 -0.59 -5.73 -21.84
N ILE A 272 -0.72 -4.44 -22.13
CA ILE A 272 -1.99 -3.69 -22.03
C ILE A 272 -3.01 -4.20 -23.06
N PHE A 273 -2.58 -4.38 -24.32
CA PHE A 273 -3.44 -4.87 -25.40
C PHE A 273 -4.01 -6.26 -25.09
N ASP A 274 -3.17 -7.18 -24.61
CA ASP A 274 -3.55 -8.54 -24.23
C ASP A 274 -4.20 -8.62 -22.82
N LYS A 275 -4.36 -7.47 -22.13
CA LYS A 275 -4.93 -7.34 -20.77
C LYS A 275 -4.25 -8.26 -19.73
N LEU A 276 -2.93 -8.39 -19.82
CA LEU A 276 -2.15 -9.28 -18.96
C LEU A 276 -1.68 -8.55 -17.69
N SER A 277 -1.67 -9.25 -16.56
CA SER A 277 -0.91 -8.81 -15.38
C SER A 277 0.60 -8.91 -15.65
N ILE A 278 1.43 -8.19 -14.87
CA ILE A 278 2.89 -8.27 -15.00
C ILE A 278 3.41 -9.71 -14.81
N ASN A 279 2.79 -10.47 -13.90
CA ASN A 279 3.16 -11.87 -13.67
C ASN A 279 2.82 -12.76 -14.87
N GLN A 280 1.67 -12.53 -15.52
CA GLN A 280 1.31 -13.23 -16.75
C GLN A 280 2.27 -12.86 -17.88
N MET A 281 2.65 -11.59 -18.02
CA MET A 281 3.63 -11.14 -19.00
C MET A 281 4.99 -11.81 -18.80
N CYS A 282 5.52 -11.80 -17.58
CA CYS A 282 6.79 -12.49 -17.27
C CYS A 282 6.74 -13.98 -17.62
N LYS A 283 5.58 -14.63 -17.40
CA LYS A 283 5.38 -16.04 -17.74
C LYS A 283 5.39 -16.25 -19.25
N LEU A 284 4.63 -15.47 -20.03
CA LEU A 284 4.60 -15.60 -21.49
C LEU A 284 5.97 -15.35 -22.13
N VAL A 285 6.72 -14.38 -21.59
CA VAL A 285 8.10 -14.12 -22.01
C VAL A 285 9.01 -15.32 -21.69
N ALA A 286 8.87 -15.92 -20.51
CA ALA A 286 9.63 -17.12 -20.15
C ALA A 286 9.30 -18.33 -21.05
N ASP A 287 8.05 -18.44 -21.47
CA ASP A 287 7.54 -19.49 -22.35
C ASP A 287 7.81 -19.19 -23.86
N ASN A 288 8.55 -18.11 -24.19
CA ASN A 288 8.85 -17.65 -25.54
C ASN A 288 7.62 -17.41 -26.44
N GLN A 289 6.48 -17.00 -25.85
CA GLN A 289 5.24 -16.74 -26.58
C GLN A 289 5.08 -15.28 -27.06
N ILE A 290 6.04 -14.41 -26.72
CA ILE A 290 6.15 -12.99 -27.09
C ILE A 290 7.62 -12.68 -27.39
#